data_AF-A0A9D2NR43-F1
#
_entry.id   AF-A0A9D2NR43-F1
#
_cell.length_a   1.000
_cell.length_b   1.000
_cell.length_c   1.000
_cell.angle_alpha   90.00
_cell.angle_beta   90.00
_cell.angle_gamma   90.00
#
_symmetry.space_group_name_H-M   'P 1'
#
loop_
_entity.id
_entity.type
_entity.pdbx_description
1 polymer ?
#
loop_
_entity_poly.entity_id
_entity_poly.type
_entity_poly.pdbx_seq_one_letter_code
_entity_poly.pdbx_strand_id
1 'polypeptide(L)'
;MKNELAGDIALAKGKSQYDTYCKRILANKIILAWILKYVAEEFADMDISKIKECIGTDVQISEVNVLPGRTNMPETERIMGESAEDAVPGEGELYYDIRFSVYYARQKQRIKLIINVEAQKEFYPGYSIITRGIFYGARMLSAQKGVEFTGRDYDNIRKVYSIWICMNAPDYIGNAISFFHIQKEDTIPGIPDKKETYDKLTVATICLNPRSEKGNRLTKMLGILLSPRLDSGEKIHQLEYEFDIPMENDMGEELNQMCNLSDYVVEIGLKEGREQGIKEGIKEGIKEGIEQGIQQGIQQGIQQGIQ
;
A
#
# COMPACT_ATOMS: atom_id res chain seq x y z
N MET A 1 23.14 3.78 -23.65
CA MET A 1 23.69 4.59 -22.54
C MET A 1 22.99 5.93 -22.29
N LYS A 2 23.09 7.00 -23.11
CA LYS A 2 22.39 8.28 -22.79
C LYS A 2 20.85 8.20 -22.81
N ASN A 3 20.26 7.36 -23.67
CA ASN A 3 18.80 7.22 -23.79
C ASN A 3 18.21 6.26 -22.74
N GLU A 4 18.95 5.23 -22.34
CA GLU A 4 18.51 4.25 -21.32
C GLU A 4 18.45 4.90 -19.93
N LEU A 5 19.48 5.65 -19.55
CA LEU A 5 19.49 6.37 -18.26
C LEU A 5 18.37 7.42 -18.17
N ALA A 6 18.03 8.08 -19.28
CA ALA A 6 16.94 9.05 -19.32
C ALA A 6 15.56 8.40 -19.20
N GLY A 7 15.37 7.21 -19.79
CA GLY A 7 14.17 6.38 -19.64
C GLY A 7 13.99 5.89 -18.20
N ASP A 8 15.05 5.35 -17.60
CA ASP A 8 15.06 4.88 -16.20
C ASP A 8 14.70 6.00 -15.21
N ILE A 9 15.26 7.21 -15.40
CA ILE A 9 14.96 8.37 -14.55
C ILE A 9 13.50 8.82 -14.73
N ALA A 10 12.98 8.83 -15.96
CA ALA A 10 11.59 9.20 -16.23
C ALA A 10 10.60 8.18 -15.63
N LEU A 11 10.91 6.89 -15.74
CA LEU A 11 10.12 5.80 -15.16
C LEU A 11 10.12 5.88 -13.62
N ALA A 12 11.28 6.12 -13.00
CA ALA A 12 11.40 6.30 -11.55
C ALA A 12 10.60 7.51 -11.05
N LYS A 13 10.68 8.63 -11.76
CA LYS A 13 9.89 9.84 -11.46
C LYS A 13 8.39 9.57 -11.59
N GLY A 14 7.98 8.88 -12.66
CA GLY A 14 6.57 8.51 -12.86
C GLY A 14 6.05 7.58 -11.77
N LYS A 15 6.81 6.57 -11.36
CA LYS A 15 6.45 5.69 -10.24
C LYS A 15 6.31 6.46 -8.92
N SER A 16 7.23 7.37 -8.62
CA SER A 16 7.19 8.19 -7.39
C SER A 16 6.01 9.16 -7.35
N GLN A 17 5.69 9.78 -8.48
CA GLN A 17 4.51 10.64 -8.59
C GLN A 17 3.22 9.82 -8.44
N TYR A 18 3.15 8.61 -9.01
CA TYR A 18 1.99 7.73 -8.90
C TYR A 18 1.74 7.33 -7.45
N ASP A 19 2.81 6.97 -6.73
CA ASP A 19 2.76 6.67 -5.30
C ASP A 19 2.19 7.85 -4.49
N THR A 20 2.66 9.07 -4.77
CA THR A 20 2.14 10.30 -4.15
C THR A 20 0.64 10.48 -4.36
N TYR A 21 0.15 10.36 -5.61
CA TYR A 21 -1.28 10.52 -5.90
C TYR A 21 -2.13 9.40 -5.28
N CYS A 22 -1.65 8.15 -5.34
CA CYS A 22 -2.30 7.02 -4.71
C CYS A 22 -2.53 7.27 -3.22
N LYS A 23 -1.51 7.76 -2.51
CA LYS A 23 -1.60 8.11 -1.09
C LYS A 23 -2.59 9.24 -0.81
N ARG A 24 -2.60 10.29 -1.62
CA ARG A 24 -3.54 11.42 -1.48
C ARG A 24 -4.99 11.00 -1.66
N ILE A 25 -5.27 10.22 -2.71
CA ILE A 25 -6.61 9.69 -2.99
C ILE A 25 -7.06 8.79 -1.83
N LEU A 26 -6.21 7.86 -1.38
CA LEU A 26 -6.52 6.97 -0.25
C LEU A 26 -6.68 7.73 1.07
N ALA A 27 -5.97 8.84 1.27
CA ALA A 27 -6.06 9.69 2.45
C ALA A 27 -7.35 10.53 2.49
N ASN A 28 -8.14 10.55 1.42
CA ASN A 28 -9.43 11.22 1.45
C ASN A 28 -10.35 10.56 2.49
N LYS A 29 -10.95 11.38 3.37
CA LYS A 29 -11.76 10.89 4.49
C LYS A 29 -12.93 9.98 4.07
N ILE A 30 -13.53 10.17 2.89
CA ILE A 30 -14.61 9.28 2.44
C ILE A 30 -14.06 7.87 2.11
N ILE A 31 -12.87 7.80 1.50
CA ILE A 31 -12.20 6.53 1.17
C ILE A 31 -11.75 5.85 2.45
N LEU A 32 -11.14 6.59 3.37
CA LEU A 32 -10.78 6.09 4.70
C LEU A 32 -12.02 5.58 5.47
N ALA A 33 -13.15 6.28 5.40
CA ALA A 33 -14.40 5.84 6.03
C ALA A 33 -14.92 4.52 5.44
N TRP A 34 -14.84 4.36 4.11
CA TRP A 34 -15.13 3.09 3.45
C TRP A 34 -14.20 1.97 3.92
N ILE A 35 -12.89 2.22 4.03
CA ILE A 35 -11.94 1.24 4.54
C ILE A 35 -12.31 0.84 5.97
N LEU A 36 -12.50 1.82 6.86
CA LEU A 36 -12.80 1.60 8.28
C LEU A 36 -14.10 0.81 8.48
N LYS A 37 -15.16 1.09 7.70
CA LYS A 37 -16.44 0.36 7.81
C LYS A 37 -16.29 -1.15 7.67
N TYR A 38 -15.38 -1.61 6.83
CA TYR A 38 -15.22 -3.03 6.54
C TYR A 38 -14.02 -3.68 7.25
N VAL A 39 -13.15 -2.87 7.86
CA VAL A 39 -11.89 -3.35 8.46
C VAL A 39 -11.87 -3.21 9.98
N ALA A 40 -12.48 -2.15 10.52
CA ALA A 40 -12.48 -1.90 11.94
C ALA A 40 -13.87 -2.24 12.53
N GLU A 41 -13.90 -3.24 13.40
CA GLU A 41 -15.14 -3.76 14.00
C GLU A 41 -15.95 -2.68 14.73
N GLU A 42 -15.28 -1.64 15.21
CA GLU A 42 -15.87 -0.49 15.90
C GLU A 42 -16.83 0.31 15.01
N PHE A 43 -16.72 0.17 13.68
CA PHE A 43 -17.48 0.93 12.69
C PHE A 43 -18.36 0.07 11.78
N ALA A 44 -18.41 -1.26 11.98
CA ALA A 44 -19.10 -2.18 11.08
C ALA A 44 -20.57 -1.78 10.83
N ASP A 45 -21.27 -1.42 11.91
CA ASP A 45 -22.69 -1.05 11.92
C ASP A 45 -22.93 0.46 11.71
N MET A 46 -21.86 1.25 11.50
CA MET A 46 -21.96 2.71 11.35
C MET A 46 -22.08 3.12 9.88
N ASP A 47 -22.88 4.16 9.60
CA ASP A 47 -22.98 4.76 8.27
C ASP A 47 -21.66 5.42 7.86
N ILE A 48 -21.30 5.33 6.57
CA ILE A 48 -20.06 5.91 6.03
C ILE A 48 -19.90 7.40 6.38
N SER A 49 -20.98 8.19 6.31
CA SER A 49 -20.96 9.62 6.64
C SER A 49 -20.58 9.86 8.11
N LYS A 50 -21.12 9.09 9.04
CA LYS A 50 -20.78 9.18 10.47
C LYS A 50 -19.34 8.71 10.74
N ILE A 51 -18.87 7.68 10.05
CA ILE A 51 -17.46 7.24 10.15
C ILE A 51 -16.53 8.36 9.67
N LYS A 52 -16.87 9.02 8.56
CA LYS A 52 -16.11 10.16 8.03
C LYS A 52 -15.99 11.30 9.06
N GLU A 53 -17.05 11.57 9.82
CA GLU A 53 -17.04 12.55 10.93
C GLU A 53 -16.16 12.12 12.12
N CYS A 54 -16.00 10.81 12.34
CA CYS A 54 -15.12 10.29 13.39
C CYS A 54 -13.62 10.48 13.06
N ILE A 55 -13.26 10.61 11.78
CA ILE A 55 -11.86 10.78 11.35
C ILE A 55 -11.36 12.18 11.73
N GLY A 56 -10.27 12.22 12.50
CA GLY A 56 -9.62 13.44 12.96
C GLY A 56 -9.14 14.34 11.81
N THR A 57 -8.72 15.55 12.15
CA THR A 57 -8.10 16.49 11.20
C THR A 57 -6.60 16.23 11.01
N ASP A 58 -6.05 15.21 11.69
CA ASP A 58 -4.65 14.82 11.73
C ASP A 58 -4.31 13.73 10.71
N VAL A 59 -4.87 13.81 9.49
CA VAL A 59 -4.51 12.89 8.41
C VAL A 59 -3.16 13.31 7.83
N GLN A 60 -2.14 12.48 8.03
CA GLN A 60 -0.76 12.77 7.66
C GLN A 60 -0.27 11.79 6.59
N ILE A 61 0.31 12.30 5.51
CA ILE A 61 0.75 11.51 4.35
C ILE A 61 2.28 11.50 4.27
N SER A 62 2.92 10.35 4.49
CA SER A 62 4.40 10.23 4.43
C SER A 62 5.16 11.20 5.35
N GLU A 63 4.50 11.72 6.37
CA GLU A 63 5.08 12.71 7.30
C GLU A 63 5.59 12.08 8.58
N VAL A 64 4.95 11.03 9.08
CA VAL A 64 5.26 10.47 10.41
C VAL A 64 6.31 9.37 10.28
N ASN A 65 7.42 9.53 11.00
CA ASN A 65 8.49 8.54 11.00
C ASN A 65 8.11 7.31 11.86
N VAL A 66 8.40 6.12 11.33
CA VAL A 66 8.12 4.83 11.98
C VAL A 66 9.15 4.50 13.07
N LEU A 67 10.33 5.11 13.02
CA LEU A 67 11.45 4.80 13.90
C LEU A 67 11.32 5.51 15.27
N PRO A 68 11.81 4.89 16.35
CA PRO A 68 11.66 5.38 17.71
C PRO A 68 12.45 6.68 17.88
N GLY A 69 11.99 7.54 18.78
CA GLY A 69 12.57 8.89 18.97
C GLY A 69 12.25 9.90 17.87
N ARG A 70 11.71 9.47 16.72
CA ARG A 70 11.33 10.37 15.60
C ARG A 70 9.84 10.45 15.33
N THR A 71 9.04 9.49 15.82
CA THR A 71 7.59 9.43 15.59
C THR A 71 6.81 10.62 16.17
N ASN A 72 7.29 11.20 17.28
CA ASN A 72 6.58 12.26 18.01
C ASN A 72 7.25 13.65 17.88
N MET A 73 8.22 13.81 16.97
CA MET A 73 8.94 15.08 16.79
C MET A 73 8.06 16.13 16.07
N PRO A 74 7.90 17.35 16.62
CA PRO A 74 7.28 18.47 15.91
C PRO A 74 8.03 18.75 14.60
N GLU A 75 7.31 19.15 13.55
CA GLU A 75 7.89 19.39 12.22
C GLU A 75 9.03 20.43 12.25
N THR A 76 8.91 21.42 13.12
CA THR A 76 9.90 22.50 13.34
C THR A 76 11.19 22.06 14.02
N GLU A 77 11.22 20.89 14.65
CA GLU A 77 12.37 20.35 15.39
C GLU A 77 13.04 19.17 14.65
N ARG A 78 12.64 18.91 13.41
CA ARG A 78 13.29 17.93 12.51
C ARG A 78 14.65 18.46 12.05
N ILE A 79 15.63 18.42 12.93
CA ILE A 79 17.03 18.63 12.56
C ILE A 79 17.54 17.32 11.93
N MET A 80 17.93 17.37 10.65
CA MET A 80 18.68 16.26 10.06
C MET A 80 20.01 16.10 10.81
N GLY A 81 20.08 15.11 11.69
CA GLY A 81 21.34 14.61 12.24
C GLY A 81 21.71 15.00 13.67
N GLU A 82 20.78 15.28 14.58
CA GLU A 82 21.13 15.39 16.00
C GLU A 82 20.32 14.50 16.94
N SER A 83 21.10 13.90 17.85
CA SER A 83 20.75 12.88 18.82
C SER A 83 20.00 13.48 20.00
N ALA A 84 18.75 13.07 20.19
CA ALA A 84 18.15 12.95 21.50
C ALA A 84 18.11 11.45 21.84
N GLU A 85 18.28 11.12 23.11
CA GLU A 85 18.71 9.83 23.72
C GLU A 85 17.91 8.55 23.36
N ASP A 86 16.98 8.60 22.40
CA ASP A 86 16.10 7.52 21.96
C ASP A 86 16.17 7.22 20.43
N ALA A 87 17.06 7.89 19.68
CA ALA A 87 17.28 7.58 18.27
C ALA A 87 18.15 6.32 18.13
N VAL A 88 17.57 5.19 17.71
CA VAL A 88 18.31 3.94 17.45
C VAL A 88 19.20 4.12 16.20
N PRO A 89 20.54 4.16 16.32
CA PRO A 89 21.42 4.36 15.18
C PRO A 89 21.39 3.14 14.24
N GLY A 90 21.24 3.39 12.93
CA GLY A 90 21.37 2.36 11.89
C GLY A 90 20.06 1.84 11.27
N GLU A 91 18.89 2.33 11.68
CA GLU A 91 17.58 1.85 11.17
C GLU A 91 17.09 2.55 9.87
N GLY A 92 17.83 3.53 9.32
CA GLY A 92 17.42 4.27 8.10
C GLY A 92 16.37 5.34 8.37
N GLU A 93 15.55 5.71 7.38
CA GLU A 93 14.33 6.52 7.58
C GLU A 93 13.13 5.81 6.97
N LEU A 94 12.13 5.50 7.80
CA LEU A 94 10.87 4.87 7.38
C LEU A 94 9.73 5.81 7.76
N TYR A 95 8.78 6.00 6.85
CA TYR A 95 7.61 6.84 7.07
C TYR A 95 6.33 6.01 6.88
N TYR A 96 5.30 6.35 7.63
CA TYR A 96 3.95 5.82 7.43
C TYR A 96 3.34 6.44 6.18
N ASP A 97 2.71 5.63 5.33
CA ASP A 97 2.08 6.14 4.11
C ASP A 97 0.92 7.09 4.44
N ILE A 98 -0.03 6.64 5.25
CA ILE A 98 -1.17 7.43 5.73
C ILE A 98 -1.43 7.10 7.20
N ARG A 99 -1.17 8.04 8.10
CA ARG A 99 -1.45 7.89 9.53
C ARG A 99 -2.44 8.92 10.01
N PHE A 100 -3.41 8.49 10.83
CA PHE A 100 -4.45 9.37 11.34
C PHE A 100 -5.11 8.81 12.61
N SER A 101 -5.82 9.68 13.33
CA SER A 101 -6.62 9.28 14.49
C SER A 101 -8.11 9.21 14.14
N VAL A 102 -8.82 8.28 14.77
CA VAL A 102 -10.29 8.21 14.70
C VAL A 102 -10.86 8.28 16.10
N TYR A 103 -11.93 9.05 16.26
CA TYR A 103 -12.60 9.26 17.53
C TYR A 103 -14.06 8.86 17.43
N TYR A 104 -14.48 7.87 18.22
CA TYR A 104 -15.86 7.41 18.23
C TYR A 104 -16.40 7.32 19.66
N ALA A 105 -17.73 7.38 19.78
CA ALA A 105 -18.40 7.31 21.07
C ALA A 105 -18.84 5.88 21.36
N ARG A 106 -18.42 5.33 22.51
CA ARG A 106 -18.93 4.06 23.05
C ARG A 106 -19.32 4.30 24.51
N GLN A 107 -20.58 4.01 24.86
CA GLN A 107 -21.09 4.09 26.24
C GLN A 107 -20.77 5.44 26.95
N LYS A 108 -20.95 6.56 26.24
CA LYS A 108 -20.68 7.95 26.71
C LYS A 108 -19.19 8.30 26.89
N GLN A 109 -18.26 7.45 26.49
CA GLN A 109 -16.83 7.76 26.45
C GLN A 109 -16.36 7.95 25.00
N ARG A 110 -15.48 8.93 24.79
CA ARG A 110 -14.80 9.16 23.51
C ARG A 110 -13.56 8.27 23.46
N ILE A 111 -13.55 7.30 22.56
CA ILE A 111 -12.43 6.38 22.36
C ILE A 111 -11.63 6.85 21.14
N LYS A 112 -10.30 6.87 21.29
CA LYS A 112 -9.35 7.15 20.21
C LYS A 112 -8.75 5.85 19.68
N LEU A 113 -8.71 5.71 18.36
CA LEU A 113 -7.94 4.70 17.63
C LEU A 113 -6.84 5.39 16.82
N ILE A 114 -5.71 4.72 16.63
CA ILE A 114 -4.61 5.20 15.77
C ILE A 114 -4.50 4.26 14.58
N ILE A 115 -4.64 4.80 13.37
CA ILE A 115 -4.76 4.01 12.15
C ILE A 115 -3.58 4.34 11.23
N ASN A 116 -3.03 3.29 10.62
CA ASN A 116 -2.12 3.39 9.49
C ASN A 116 -2.71 2.65 8.28
N VAL A 117 -2.63 3.26 7.10
CA VAL A 117 -2.98 2.64 5.82
C VAL A 117 -1.78 2.69 4.89
N GLU A 118 -1.37 1.52 4.39
CA GLU A 118 -0.26 1.33 3.45
C GLU A 118 -0.80 0.77 2.14
N ALA A 119 -0.28 1.26 1.01
CA ALA A 119 -0.66 0.78 -0.31
C ALA A 119 0.55 0.10 -0.98
N GLN A 120 0.45 -1.21 -1.22
CA GLN A 120 1.52 -2.00 -1.79
C GLN A 120 1.15 -2.49 -3.19
N LYS A 121 1.95 -2.14 -4.20
CA LYS A 121 1.69 -2.53 -5.60
C LYS A 121 1.94 -4.02 -5.87
N GLU A 122 2.94 -4.59 -5.19
CA GLU A 122 3.37 -5.98 -5.36
C GLU A 122 2.99 -6.81 -4.16
N PHE A 123 2.32 -7.94 -4.39
CA PHE A 123 1.96 -8.85 -3.31
C PHE A 123 3.18 -9.52 -2.64
N TYR A 124 4.29 -9.67 -3.37
CA TYR A 124 5.55 -10.26 -2.88
C TYR A 124 6.73 -9.28 -3.01
N PRO A 125 6.81 -8.26 -2.15
CA PRO A 125 7.88 -7.24 -2.23
C PRO A 125 9.25 -7.74 -1.71
N GLY A 126 9.44 -9.06 -1.55
CA GLY A 126 10.63 -9.65 -0.95
C GLY A 126 10.57 -9.86 0.57
N TYR A 127 9.44 -9.56 1.20
CA TYR A 127 9.18 -9.82 2.62
C TYR A 127 7.69 -10.08 2.86
N SER A 128 7.35 -10.61 4.04
CA SER A 128 5.97 -10.80 4.47
C SER A 128 5.32 -9.46 4.83
N ILE A 129 4.27 -9.10 4.09
CA ILE A 129 3.46 -7.89 4.34
C ILE A 129 2.87 -7.93 5.76
N ILE A 130 2.45 -9.11 6.23
CA ILE A 130 1.91 -9.29 7.58
C ILE A 130 2.97 -8.96 8.63
N THR A 131 4.20 -9.46 8.46
CA THR A 131 5.29 -9.19 9.40
C THR A 131 5.65 -7.71 9.44
N ARG A 132 5.66 -7.02 8.30
CA ARG A 132 5.87 -5.56 8.25
C ARG A 132 4.72 -4.80 8.90
N GLY A 133 3.48 -5.26 8.70
CA GLY A 133 2.31 -4.70 9.38
C GLY A 133 2.35 -4.84 10.90
N ILE A 134 2.82 -5.98 11.41
CA ILE A 134 3.05 -6.19 12.85
C ILE A 134 4.11 -5.20 13.35
N PHE A 135 5.23 -5.04 12.64
CA PHE A 135 6.28 -4.08 13.01
C PHE A 135 5.74 -2.64 13.10
N TYR A 136 4.97 -2.21 12.10
CA TYR A 136 4.36 -0.89 12.05
C TYR A 136 3.33 -0.69 13.18
N GLY A 137 2.49 -1.71 13.43
CA GLY A 137 1.55 -1.70 14.56
C GLY A 137 2.25 -1.61 15.91
N ALA A 138 3.32 -2.37 16.11
CA ALA A 138 4.11 -2.35 17.34
C ALA A 138 4.77 -0.97 17.57
N ARG A 139 5.28 -0.34 16.51
CA ARG A 139 5.85 1.02 16.58
C ARG A 139 4.77 2.05 16.92
N MET A 140 3.57 1.94 16.36
CA MET A 140 2.44 2.78 16.77
C MET A 140 2.03 2.57 18.23
N LEU A 141 2.10 1.34 18.77
CA LEU A 141 1.85 1.11 20.20
C LEU A 141 2.91 1.76 21.07
N SER A 142 4.19 1.55 20.77
CA SER A 142 5.28 2.09 21.59
C SER A 142 5.32 3.63 21.55
N ALA A 143 5.03 4.23 20.39
CA ALA A 143 5.06 5.69 20.21
C ALA A 143 4.01 6.45 21.05
N GLN A 144 3.04 5.75 21.64
CA GLN A 144 2.03 6.36 22.52
C GLN A 144 2.59 6.79 23.87
N LYS A 145 3.76 6.26 24.27
CA LYS A 145 4.39 6.63 25.53
C LYS A 145 4.77 8.11 25.53
N GLY A 146 4.30 8.84 26.54
CA GLY A 146 4.51 10.30 26.63
C GLY A 146 3.54 11.13 25.80
N VAL A 147 2.65 10.48 25.02
CA VAL A 147 1.65 11.15 24.18
C VAL A 147 0.23 10.79 24.61
N GLU A 148 -0.13 9.51 24.56
CA GLU A 148 -1.45 9.03 24.97
C GLU A 148 -1.52 8.66 26.46
N PHE A 149 -0.38 8.27 27.03
CA PHE A 149 -0.25 7.90 28.44
C PHE A 149 1.14 8.23 28.97
N THR A 150 1.27 8.40 30.29
CA THR A 150 2.54 8.70 30.97
C THR A 150 2.79 7.72 32.12
N GLY A 151 4.01 7.70 32.66
CA GLY A 151 4.32 6.84 33.81
C GLY A 151 4.03 5.36 33.55
N ARG A 152 3.25 4.70 34.42
CA ARG A 152 2.90 3.27 34.30
C ARG A 152 1.45 3.04 33.85
N ASP A 153 0.82 4.04 33.26
CA ASP A 153 -0.60 4.02 32.89
C ASP A 153 -0.86 3.26 31.58
N TYR A 154 -0.44 1.98 31.53
CA TYR A 154 -0.52 1.15 30.34
C TYR A 154 -1.96 0.81 29.91
N ASP A 155 -2.91 0.90 30.83
CA ASP A 155 -4.33 0.68 30.53
C ASP A 155 -4.87 1.72 29.53
N ASN A 156 -4.25 2.91 29.49
CA ASN A 156 -4.60 3.99 28.56
C ASN A 156 -4.00 3.86 27.15
N ILE A 157 -3.25 2.78 26.85
CA ILE A 157 -2.81 2.47 25.48
C ILE A 157 -4.04 2.35 24.57
N ARG A 158 -4.05 3.16 23.53
CA ARG A 158 -5.03 3.17 22.44
C ARG A 158 -4.78 2.02 21.49
N LYS A 159 -5.86 1.41 21.01
CA LYS A 159 -5.79 0.36 19.99
C LYS A 159 -5.31 0.95 18.67
N VAL A 160 -4.48 0.17 17.97
CA VAL A 160 -3.89 0.55 16.68
C VAL A 160 -4.34 -0.40 15.57
N TYR A 161 -4.50 0.14 14.37
CA TYR A 161 -4.73 -0.65 13.15
C TYR A 161 -3.60 -0.41 12.14
N SER A 162 -2.98 -1.48 11.65
CA SER A 162 -2.05 -1.45 10.50
C SER A 162 -2.73 -2.10 9.29
N ILE A 163 -3.23 -1.30 8.36
CA ILE A 163 -4.04 -1.75 7.22
C ILE A 163 -3.18 -1.73 5.96
N TRP A 164 -3.12 -2.84 5.24
CA TRP A 164 -2.28 -3.02 4.06
C TRP A 164 -3.14 -3.37 2.85
N ILE A 165 -3.20 -2.47 1.88
CA ILE A 165 -3.90 -2.67 0.60
C ILE A 165 -2.89 -3.23 -0.39
N CYS A 166 -3.02 -4.50 -0.73
CA CYS A 166 -2.15 -5.22 -1.65
C CYS A 166 -2.81 -5.28 -3.02
N MET A 167 -2.31 -4.47 -3.96
CA MET A 167 -2.74 -4.48 -5.35
C MET A 167 -2.15 -5.70 -6.08
N ASN A 168 -2.82 -6.13 -7.15
CA ASN A 168 -2.36 -7.21 -8.03
C ASN A 168 -2.07 -8.53 -7.29
N ALA A 169 -2.94 -8.90 -6.35
CA ALA A 169 -2.85 -10.20 -5.69
C ALA A 169 -2.94 -11.34 -6.72
N PRO A 170 -2.23 -12.47 -6.54
CA PRO A 170 -2.33 -13.63 -7.43
C PRO A 170 -3.75 -14.17 -7.58
N ASP A 171 -4.07 -14.79 -8.73
CA ASP A 171 -5.43 -15.30 -9.02
C ASP A 171 -5.93 -16.34 -8.01
N TYR A 172 -5.02 -17.17 -7.48
CA TYR A 172 -5.38 -18.18 -6.49
C TYR A 172 -5.78 -17.58 -5.13
N ILE A 173 -5.36 -16.32 -4.85
CA ILE A 173 -5.81 -15.54 -3.69
C ILE A 173 -7.10 -14.79 -4.08
N GLY A 174 -7.08 -14.11 -5.22
CA GLY A 174 -8.16 -13.23 -5.67
C GLY A 174 -8.33 -12.01 -4.75
N ASN A 175 -9.54 -11.46 -4.71
CA ASN A 175 -9.90 -10.49 -3.69
C ASN A 175 -10.08 -11.20 -2.35
N ALA A 176 -9.43 -10.70 -1.30
CA ALA A 176 -9.49 -11.28 0.03
C ALA A 176 -9.25 -10.20 1.10
N ILE A 177 -9.79 -10.42 2.30
CA ILE A 177 -9.47 -9.60 3.47
C ILE A 177 -9.09 -10.56 4.61
N SER A 178 -7.99 -10.30 5.29
CA SER A 178 -7.51 -11.10 6.43
C SER A 178 -7.14 -10.21 7.59
N PHE A 179 -7.40 -10.69 8.81
CA PHE A 179 -7.16 -9.99 10.05
C PHE A 179 -6.19 -10.78 10.92
N PHE A 180 -5.21 -10.09 11.49
CA PHE A 180 -4.27 -10.62 12.46
C PHE A 180 -4.30 -9.70 13.67
N HIS A 181 -4.97 -10.15 14.73
CA HIS A 181 -5.18 -9.36 15.94
C HIS A 181 -4.88 -10.20 17.18
N ILE A 182 -4.64 -9.51 18.28
CA ILE A 182 -4.35 -10.16 19.55
C ILE A 182 -5.65 -10.76 20.09
N GLN A 183 -5.65 -12.07 20.32
CA GLN A 183 -6.73 -12.79 20.98
C GLN A 183 -6.20 -13.57 22.16
N LYS A 184 -7.02 -13.66 23.20
CA LYS A 184 -6.76 -14.54 24.32
C LYS A 184 -7.16 -15.97 23.95
N GLU A 185 -6.28 -16.92 24.23
CA GLU A 185 -6.54 -18.35 24.14
C GLU A 185 -6.18 -19.01 25.48
N ASP A 186 -7.11 -19.81 26.03
CA ASP A 186 -6.93 -20.52 27.29
C ASP A 186 -6.81 -22.02 27.02
N THR A 187 -5.64 -22.61 27.30
CA THR A 187 -5.51 -24.07 27.38
C THR A 187 -6.21 -24.62 28.64
N ILE A 188 -6.16 -23.86 29.74
CA ILE A 188 -6.89 -24.12 30.99
C ILE A 188 -7.67 -22.85 31.34
N PRO A 189 -9.01 -22.89 31.30
CA PRO A 189 -9.83 -21.72 31.62
C PRO A 189 -9.70 -21.28 33.08
N GLY A 190 -9.89 -19.99 33.36
CA GLY A 190 -10.03 -19.48 34.73
C GLY A 190 -9.49 -18.08 34.99
N ILE A 191 -8.71 -17.51 34.06
CA ILE A 191 -8.23 -16.12 34.16
C ILE A 191 -9.34 -15.20 33.60
N PRO A 192 -9.92 -14.28 34.40
CA PRO A 192 -10.91 -13.35 33.88
C PRO A 192 -10.22 -12.14 33.23
N ASP A 193 -10.64 -11.77 32.01
CA ASP A 193 -10.07 -10.64 31.28
C ASP A 193 -11.17 -9.83 30.56
N LYS A 194 -10.87 -8.57 30.24
CA LYS A 194 -11.74 -7.70 29.42
C LYS A 194 -11.11 -7.57 28.04
N LYS A 195 -11.90 -7.68 26.95
CA LYS A 195 -11.36 -7.62 25.58
C LYS A 195 -10.45 -6.40 25.35
N GLU A 196 -10.83 -5.26 25.91
CA GLU A 196 -10.14 -3.99 25.75
C GLU A 196 -8.72 -3.95 26.34
N THR A 197 -8.33 -4.92 27.18
CA THR A 197 -6.97 -5.00 27.76
C THR A 197 -5.97 -5.64 26.81
N TYR A 198 -6.38 -6.64 26.00
CA TYR A 198 -5.50 -7.34 25.07
C TYR A 198 -5.72 -6.93 23.60
N ASP A 199 -6.92 -6.46 23.24
CA ASP A 199 -7.25 -6.00 21.88
C ASP A 199 -6.65 -4.62 21.59
N LYS A 200 -5.32 -4.60 21.42
CA LYS A 200 -4.54 -3.37 21.23
C LYS A 200 -3.94 -3.22 19.83
N LEU A 201 -3.82 -4.30 19.06
CA LEU A 201 -3.20 -4.27 17.74
C LEU A 201 -3.96 -5.19 16.78
N THR A 202 -4.35 -4.62 15.64
CA THR A 202 -4.90 -5.35 14.50
C THR A 202 -4.08 -5.01 13.25
N VAL A 203 -3.61 -6.03 12.55
CA VAL A 203 -3.12 -5.93 11.17
C VAL A 203 -4.21 -6.43 10.24
N ALA A 204 -4.56 -5.66 9.23
CA ALA A 204 -5.50 -6.08 8.19
C ALA A 204 -4.81 -6.09 6.84
N THR A 205 -4.99 -7.14 6.06
CA THR A 205 -4.50 -7.24 4.68
C THR A 205 -5.70 -7.30 3.75
N ILE A 206 -5.77 -6.36 2.80
CA ILE A 206 -6.81 -6.26 1.77
C ILE A 206 -6.15 -6.57 0.43
N CYS A 207 -6.45 -7.72 -0.14
CA CYS A 207 -5.96 -8.15 -1.43
C CYS A 207 -6.93 -7.73 -2.54
N LEU A 208 -6.40 -7.14 -3.59
CA LEU A 208 -7.15 -6.75 -4.79
C LEU A 208 -6.60 -7.50 -6.01
N ASN A 209 -7.46 -8.23 -6.70
CA ASN A 209 -7.19 -8.88 -7.96
C ASN A 209 -8.26 -8.44 -8.99
N PRO A 210 -7.87 -7.75 -10.09
CA PRO A 210 -8.82 -7.27 -11.10
C PRO A 210 -9.60 -8.34 -11.86
N ARG A 211 -9.19 -9.61 -11.78
CA ARG A 211 -9.84 -10.78 -12.40
C ARG A 211 -10.69 -11.58 -11.42
N SER A 212 -10.68 -11.22 -10.13
CA SER A 212 -11.41 -11.96 -9.11
C SER A 212 -12.90 -11.60 -9.10
N GLU A 213 -13.75 -12.61 -9.23
CA GLU A 213 -15.20 -12.48 -9.00
C GLU A 213 -15.58 -12.47 -7.51
N LYS A 214 -14.69 -12.97 -6.63
CA LYS A 214 -14.85 -12.87 -5.17
C LYS A 214 -14.74 -11.41 -4.75
N GLY A 215 -15.39 -11.05 -3.63
CA GLY A 215 -15.20 -9.74 -3.01
C GLY A 215 -16.42 -9.26 -2.24
N ASN A 216 -16.26 -8.11 -1.61
CA ASN A 216 -17.36 -7.35 -1.01
C ASN A 216 -17.37 -5.93 -1.62
N ARG A 217 -18.25 -5.06 -1.10
CA ARG A 217 -18.34 -3.67 -1.58
C ARG A 217 -17.03 -2.90 -1.41
N LEU A 218 -16.26 -3.13 -0.34
CA LEU A 218 -14.95 -2.49 -0.15
C LEU A 218 -13.96 -2.91 -1.24
N THR A 219 -13.78 -4.21 -1.49
CA THR A 219 -12.83 -4.68 -2.51
C THR A 219 -13.26 -4.25 -3.92
N LYS A 220 -14.57 -4.15 -4.18
CA LYS A 220 -15.08 -3.59 -5.44
C LYS A 220 -14.73 -2.11 -5.57
N MET A 221 -15.01 -1.29 -4.55
CA MET A 221 -14.69 0.14 -4.53
C MET A 221 -13.20 0.40 -4.73
N LEU A 222 -12.34 -0.23 -3.92
CA LEU A 222 -10.89 -0.10 -4.03
C LEU A 222 -10.36 -0.66 -5.36
N GLY A 223 -10.97 -1.74 -5.85
CA GLY A 223 -10.66 -2.34 -7.14
C GLY A 223 -10.92 -1.38 -8.31
N ILE A 224 -12.00 -0.60 -8.26
CA ILE A 224 -12.30 0.46 -9.24
C ILE A 224 -11.30 1.61 -9.09
N LEU A 225 -11.17 2.16 -7.86
CA LEU A 225 -10.32 3.30 -7.54
C LEU A 225 -8.87 3.10 -8.02
N LEU A 226 -8.29 1.96 -7.67
CA LEU A 226 -6.89 1.62 -7.93
C LEU A 226 -6.71 0.81 -9.22
N SER A 227 -7.76 0.61 -10.03
CA SER A 227 -7.67 -0.15 -11.28
C SER A 227 -6.67 0.50 -12.24
N PRO A 228 -5.71 -0.25 -12.80
CA PRO A 228 -4.88 0.25 -13.88
C PRO A 228 -5.55 0.12 -15.25
N ARG A 229 -6.77 -0.44 -15.33
CA ARG A 229 -7.46 -0.75 -16.59
C ARG A 229 -8.63 0.18 -16.92
N LEU A 230 -9.23 0.76 -15.89
CA LEU A 230 -10.35 1.68 -16.06
C LEU A 230 -9.80 3.08 -16.32
N ASP A 231 -10.38 3.78 -17.29
CA ASP A 231 -10.10 5.20 -17.47
C ASP A 231 -10.70 6.02 -16.33
N SER A 232 -10.23 7.25 -16.19
CA SER A 232 -10.62 8.10 -15.08
C SER A 232 -12.10 8.49 -15.10
N GLY A 233 -12.71 8.65 -16.28
CA GLY A 233 -14.14 8.96 -16.41
C GLY A 233 -15.01 7.80 -15.95
N GLU A 234 -14.66 6.58 -16.34
CA GLU A 234 -15.37 5.38 -15.89
C GLU A 234 -15.23 5.17 -14.37
N LYS A 235 -14.02 5.38 -13.81
CA LYS A 235 -13.84 5.34 -12.35
C LYS A 235 -14.68 6.38 -11.63
N ILE A 236 -14.67 7.63 -12.10
CA ILE A 236 -15.44 8.73 -11.51
C ILE A 236 -16.93 8.35 -11.48
N HIS A 237 -17.48 7.96 -12.63
CA HIS A 237 -18.89 7.59 -12.75
C HIS A 237 -19.27 6.43 -11.82
N GLN A 238 -18.49 5.35 -11.79
CA GLN A 238 -18.79 4.19 -10.93
C GLN A 238 -18.68 4.54 -9.44
N LEU A 239 -17.66 5.31 -9.03
CA LEU A 239 -17.45 5.68 -7.63
C LEU A 239 -18.52 6.66 -7.13
N GLU A 240 -18.96 7.61 -7.96
CA GLU A 240 -20.07 8.50 -7.63
C GLU A 240 -21.40 7.73 -7.54
N TYR A 241 -21.74 6.97 -8.59
CA TYR A 241 -23.07 6.38 -8.72
C TYR A 241 -23.28 5.15 -7.81
N GLU A 242 -22.28 4.28 -7.67
CA GLU A 242 -22.46 3.02 -6.92
C GLU A 242 -22.04 3.12 -5.44
N PHE A 243 -21.17 4.08 -5.10
CA PHE A 243 -20.56 4.21 -3.77
C PHE A 243 -20.78 5.56 -3.11
N ASP A 244 -21.53 6.46 -3.75
CA ASP A 244 -21.84 7.80 -3.24
C ASP A 244 -20.57 8.58 -2.84
N ILE A 245 -19.48 8.41 -3.60
CA ILE A 245 -18.20 9.10 -3.40
C ILE A 245 -18.16 10.32 -4.33
N PRO A 246 -18.29 11.55 -3.82
CA PRO A 246 -18.34 12.74 -4.68
C PRO A 246 -16.99 12.99 -5.38
N MET A 247 -16.99 13.16 -6.71
CA MET A 247 -15.78 13.36 -7.52
C MET A 247 -15.62 14.78 -8.07
N GLU A 248 -16.58 15.67 -7.86
CA GLU A 248 -16.64 17.02 -8.43
C GLU A 248 -15.50 18.00 -8.02
N ASN A 249 -14.52 17.58 -7.21
CA ASN A 249 -13.48 18.44 -6.63
C ASN A 249 -12.06 17.83 -6.81
N ASP A 250 -11.11 18.25 -5.94
CA ASP A 250 -9.72 17.77 -5.87
C ASP A 250 -9.55 16.25 -6.05
N MET A 251 -10.48 15.43 -5.55
CA MET A 251 -10.42 13.97 -5.71
C MET A 251 -10.49 13.54 -7.18
N GLY A 252 -11.39 14.12 -7.98
CA GLY A 252 -11.49 13.81 -9.40
C GLY A 252 -10.24 14.23 -10.16
N GLU A 253 -9.67 15.39 -9.82
CA GLU A 253 -8.41 15.86 -10.40
C GLU A 253 -7.21 14.96 -10.03
N GLU A 254 -7.09 14.57 -8.76
CA GLU A 254 -6.04 13.65 -8.31
C GLU A 254 -6.17 12.28 -9.00
N LEU A 255 -7.41 11.78 -9.15
CA LEU A 255 -7.69 10.53 -9.85
C LEU A 255 -7.32 10.60 -11.33
N ASN A 256 -7.64 11.72 -12.00
CA ASN A 256 -7.23 11.98 -13.38
C ASN A 256 -5.70 12.01 -13.51
N GLN A 257 -5.01 12.72 -12.62
CA GLN A 257 -3.54 12.81 -12.62
C GLN A 257 -2.90 11.43 -12.39
N MET A 258 -3.44 10.63 -11.47
CA MET A 258 -2.98 9.26 -11.23
C MET A 258 -3.15 8.35 -12.46
N CYS A 259 -4.29 8.45 -13.17
CA CYS A 259 -4.56 7.65 -14.37
C CYS A 259 -3.62 8.03 -15.53
N ASN A 260 -3.49 9.33 -15.82
CA ASN A 260 -2.59 9.83 -16.87
C ASN A 260 -1.15 9.37 -16.65
N LEU A 261 -0.71 9.32 -15.39
CA LEU A 261 0.62 8.87 -15.03
C LEU A 261 0.80 7.36 -15.16
N SER A 262 -0.24 6.59 -14.85
CA SER A 262 -0.26 5.14 -15.10
C SER A 262 -0.09 4.86 -16.60
N ASP A 263 -0.82 5.58 -17.46
CA ASP A 263 -0.73 5.44 -18.91
C ASP A 263 0.66 5.79 -19.43
N TYR A 264 1.23 6.91 -18.94
CA TYR A 264 2.59 7.32 -19.30
C TYR A 264 3.65 6.29 -18.90
N VAL A 265 3.56 5.72 -17.69
CA VAL A 265 4.50 4.68 -17.22
C VAL A 265 4.34 3.40 -18.04
N VAL A 266 3.11 3.02 -18.40
CA VAL A 266 2.85 1.86 -19.28
C VAL A 266 3.41 2.10 -20.68
N GLU A 267 3.25 3.30 -21.24
CA GLU A 267 3.78 3.64 -22.57
C GLU A 267 5.31 3.56 -22.61
N ILE A 268 6.01 4.12 -21.62
CA ILE A 268 7.47 3.99 -21.49
C ILE A 268 7.86 2.51 -21.41
N GLY A 269 7.23 1.75 -20.52
CA GLY A 269 7.55 0.33 -20.32
C GLY A 269 7.33 -0.51 -21.57
N LEU A 270 6.27 -0.25 -22.35
CA LEU A 270 6.02 -0.91 -23.63
C LEU A 270 7.07 -0.53 -24.68
N LYS A 271 7.48 0.73 -24.74
CA LYS A 271 8.52 1.19 -25.67
C LYS A 271 9.86 0.54 -25.36
N GLU A 272 10.29 0.56 -24.11
CA GLU A 272 11.53 -0.08 -23.67
C GLU A 272 11.49 -1.60 -23.89
N GLY A 273 10.39 -2.25 -23.52
CA GLY A 273 10.20 -3.68 -23.75
C GLY A 273 10.25 -4.07 -25.23
N ARG A 274 9.68 -3.25 -26.13
CA ARG A 274 9.76 -3.46 -27.58
C ARG A 274 11.17 -3.26 -28.11
N GLU A 275 11.86 -2.21 -27.69
CA GLU A 275 13.26 -1.95 -28.09
C GLU A 275 14.18 -3.08 -27.62
N GLN A 276 14.01 -3.55 -26.38
CA GLN A 276 14.80 -4.65 -25.84
C GLN A 276 14.48 -5.98 -26.55
N GLY A 277 13.20 -6.29 -26.76
CA GLY A 277 12.80 -7.49 -27.51
C GLY A 277 13.33 -7.50 -28.96
N ILE A 278 13.37 -6.35 -29.64
CA ILE A 278 14.00 -6.23 -30.97
C ILE A 278 15.51 -6.47 -30.89
N LYS A 279 16.21 -5.85 -29.93
CA LYS A 279 17.66 -6.04 -29.75
C LYS A 279 18.02 -7.49 -29.46
N GLU A 280 17.29 -8.13 -28.54
CA GLU A 280 17.47 -9.54 -28.18
C GLU A 280 17.17 -10.45 -29.37
N GLY A 281 16.05 -10.23 -30.07
CA GLY A 281 15.69 -11.00 -31.26
C GLY A 281 16.69 -10.87 -32.41
N ILE A 282 17.25 -9.68 -32.67
CA ILE A 282 18.33 -9.51 -33.66
C ILE A 282 19.58 -10.27 -33.24
N LYS A 283 19.97 -10.19 -31.97
CA LYS A 283 21.16 -10.85 -31.44
C LYS A 283 21.03 -12.38 -31.52
N GLU A 284 19.89 -12.93 -31.11
CA GLU A 284 19.60 -14.36 -31.21
C GLU A 284 19.53 -14.80 -32.67
N GLY A 285 18.82 -14.06 -33.53
CA GLY A 285 18.71 -14.39 -34.96
C GLY A 285 20.04 -14.37 -35.70
N ILE A 286 20.96 -13.43 -35.40
CA ILE A 286 22.31 -13.43 -35.96
C ILE A 286 23.09 -14.66 -35.49
N LYS A 287 23.00 -14.99 -34.19
CA LYS A 287 23.72 -16.13 -33.63
C LYS A 287 23.24 -17.44 -34.27
N GLU A 288 21.93 -17.66 -34.32
CA GLU A 288 21.33 -18.84 -34.94
C GLU A 288 21.65 -18.92 -36.44
N GLY A 289 21.58 -17.79 -37.15
CA GLY A 289 21.90 -17.72 -38.58
C GLY A 289 23.37 -18.07 -38.88
N ILE A 290 24.31 -17.61 -38.05
CA ILE A 290 25.74 -17.97 -38.19
C ILE A 290 25.94 -19.46 -37.89
N GLU A 291 25.37 -19.98 -36.81
CA GLU A 291 25.49 -21.40 -36.46
C GLU A 291 24.94 -22.32 -37.55
N GLN A 292 23.73 -22.02 -38.05
CA GLN A 292 23.11 -22.77 -39.15
C GLN A 292 23.91 -22.65 -40.45
N GLY A 293 24.39 -21.44 -40.78
CA GLY A 293 25.21 -21.21 -41.98
C GLY A 293 26.52 -21.98 -41.96
N ILE A 294 27.21 -22.03 -40.83
CA ILE A 294 28.44 -22.83 -40.65
C ILE A 294 28.13 -24.33 -40.82
N GLN A 295 27.08 -24.83 -40.18
CA GLN A 295 26.70 -26.25 -40.28
C GLN A 295 26.37 -26.66 -41.71
N GLN A 296 25.55 -25.87 -42.41
CA GLN A 296 25.18 -26.13 -43.80
C GLN A 296 26.39 -26.04 -44.73
N GLY A 297 27.25 -25.04 -44.55
CA GLY A 297 28.47 -24.87 -45.33
C GLY A 297 29.43 -26.07 -45.18
N ILE A 298 29.62 -26.58 -43.96
CA ILE A 298 30.42 -27.78 -43.71
C ILE A 298 29.82 -29.01 -44.40
N GLN A 299 28.51 -29.22 -44.28
CA GLN A 299 27.83 -30.35 -44.94
C GLN A 299 27.98 -30.31 -46.47
N GLN A 300 27.76 -29.15 -47.10
CA GLN A 300 27.88 -29.00 -48.55
C GLN A 300 29.33 -29.18 -49.02
N GLY A 301 30.30 -28.64 -48.29
CA GLY A 301 31.73 -28.81 -48.60
C GLY A 301 32.18 -30.27 -48.55
N ILE A 302 31.71 -31.03 -47.56
CA ILE A 302 31.98 -32.48 -47.47
C ILE A 302 31.35 -33.23 -48.67
N GLN A 303 30.12 -32.89 -49.06
CA GLN A 303 29.46 -33.54 -50.20
C GLN A 303 30.18 -33.27 -51.53
N GLN A 304 30.65 -32.05 -51.76
CA GLN A 304 31.33 -31.68 -53.01
C GLN A 304 32.77 -32.21 -53.10
N GLY A 305 33.48 -32.36 -51.99
CA GLY A 305 34.85 -32.88 -51.97
C GLY A 305 34.99 -34.40 -52.10
N ILE A 306 33.87 -35.14 -52.08
CA ILE A 306 33.82 -36.60 -52.21
C ILE A 306 33.49 -37.04 -53.66
N GLN A 307 33.17 -36.10 -54.56
CA GLN A 307 33.06 -36.34 -56.01
C GLN A 307 34.40 -36.11 -56.73
#